data_AF-A0A3L6KVD5-F1
#
_entry.id   AF-A0A3L6KVD5-F1
#
_cell.length_a   1.000
_cell.length_b   1.000
_cell.length_c   1.000
_cell.angle_alpha   90.00
_cell.angle_beta   90.00
_cell.angle_gamma   90.00
#
_symmetry.space_group_name_H-M   'P 1'
#
loop_
_entity.id
_entity.type
_entity.pdbx_description
1 polymer ?
#
loop_
_entity_poly.entity_id
_entity_poly.type
_entity_poly.pdbx_seq_one_letter_code
_entity_poly.pdbx_strand_id
1 'polypeptide(L)'
;MNVESSTQITIVYECGRDEMCDTVRLRPYLLNGVINLNMCIRCGVKRNAACENESSKKRTLLLSNSSVFAKPSLTARNAKARYTVTPRVNTERIRLEVRFDPTYIHYNGGWNEPIIVSNTGGWVTLEDGVMFTFCAHRSPVSLASDTVVDAVREVLGGFSPEELAYLRFKEVYRKVFEKVGTANAEEDDMKEEVRLAIISHFHRRAF
;
A
#
# COMPACT_ATOMS: atom_id res chain seq x y z
N MET A 1 1.20 -0.36 -27.93
CA MET A 1 0.07 0.43 -27.40
C MET A 1 -0.24 -0.09 -26.01
N ASN A 2 -0.07 0.71 -24.97
CA ASN A 2 -0.45 0.31 -23.61
C ASN A 2 -1.97 0.49 -23.50
N VAL A 3 -2.72 -0.60 -23.57
CA VAL A 3 -4.17 -0.58 -23.33
C VAL A 3 -4.39 -0.11 -21.90
N GLU A 4 -5.10 1.00 -21.73
CA GLU A 4 -5.49 1.50 -20.40
C GLU A 4 -6.41 0.45 -19.76
N SER A 5 -6.07 0.00 -18.55
CA SER A 5 -6.89 -0.96 -17.81
C SER A 5 -8.21 -0.30 -17.42
N SER A 6 -9.34 -0.99 -17.59
CA SER A 6 -10.68 -0.49 -17.28
C SER A 6 -10.91 -0.22 -15.78
N THR A 7 -10.01 -0.71 -14.93
CA THR A 7 -10.06 -0.56 -13.47
C THR A 7 -9.21 0.62 -12.98
N GLN A 8 -8.53 1.35 -13.86
CA GLN A 8 -7.68 2.48 -13.47
C GLN A 8 -8.48 3.61 -12.81
N ILE A 9 -7.92 4.15 -11.74
CA ILE A 9 -8.44 5.34 -11.07
C ILE A 9 -7.42 6.47 -11.17
N THR A 10 -7.92 7.70 -11.10
CA THR A 10 -7.08 8.91 -11.11
C THR A 10 -7.37 9.73 -9.87
N ILE A 11 -6.33 9.99 -9.08
CA ILE A 11 -6.34 10.97 -7.99
C ILE A 11 -5.99 12.32 -8.61
N VAL A 12 -6.83 13.31 -8.38
CA VAL A 12 -6.62 14.68 -8.87
C VAL A 12 -6.34 15.58 -7.68
N TYR A 13 -5.22 16.28 -7.72
CA TYR A 13 -4.90 17.37 -6.82
C TYR A 13 -4.81 18.67 -7.61
N GLU A 14 -5.50 19.71 -7.14
CA GLU A 14 -5.46 21.05 -7.74
C GLU A 14 -5.25 22.11 -6.66
N CYS A 15 -4.41 23.09 -6.95
CA CYS A 15 -4.24 24.27 -6.11
C CYS A 15 -3.74 25.46 -6.92
N GLY A 16 -3.89 26.66 -6.38
CA GLY A 16 -3.08 27.81 -6.80
C GLY A 16 -1.60 27.58 -6.45
N ARG A 17 -0.68 28.07 -7.30
CA ARG A 17 0.76 28.02 -7.00
C ARG A 17 1.12 28.87 -5.79
N ASP A 18 0.39 29.97 -5.60
CA ASP A 18 0.44 30.87 -4.45
C ASP A 18 -0.15 30.26 -3.17
N GLU A 19 -1.06 29.29 -3.30
CA GLU A 19 -1.68 28.58 -2.17
C GLU A 19 -0.78 27.45 -1.62
N MET A 20 0.30 27.07 -2.33
CA MET A 20 1.20 26.02 -1.88
C MET A 20 2.14 26.51 -0.78
N CYS A 21 1.82 26.14 0.45
CA CYS A 21 2.77 26.18 1.57
C CYS A 21 3.92 25.17 1.37
N ASP A 22 5.08 25.40 2.03
CA ASP A 22 6.32 24.61 1.90
C ASP A 22 6.12 23.09 1.76
N THR A 23 5.18 22.50 2.51
CA THR A 23 4.78 21.10 2.38
C THR A 23 3.29 20.93 2.62
N VAL A 24 2.60 20.29 1.66
CA VAL A 24 1.19 19.90 1.74
C VAL A 24 1.12 18.37 1.83
N ARG A 25 0.69 17.86 2.99
CA ARG A 25 0.38 16.44 3.16
C ARG A 25 -1.13 16.24 2.99
N LEU A 26 -1.54 15.44 2.01
CA LEU A 26 -2.95 15.13 1.84
C LEU A 26 -3.45 14.28 3.00
N ARG A 27 -4.71 14.51 3.40
CA ARG A 27 -5.34 13.71 4.45
C ARG A 27 -5.37 12.23 4.02
N PRO A 28 -5.09 11.29 4.93
CA PRO A 28 -5.22 9.87 4.64
C PRO A 28 -6.60 9.57 4.07
N TYR A 29 -6.64 8.81 2.99
CA TYR A 29 -7.88 8.40 2.34
C TYR A 29 -7.91 6.88 2.15
N LEU A 30 -9.03 6.26 2.52
CA LEU A 30 -9.27 4.82 2.37
C LEU A 30 -10.12 4.57 1.13
N LEU A 31 -9.48 4.12 0.05
CA LEU A 31 -10.16 3.69 -1.16
C LEU A 31 -10.76 2.30 -0.96
N ASN A 32 -12.06 2.18 -1.25
CA ASN A 32 -12.86 0.95 -1.06
C ASN A 32 -12.76 0.38 0.37
N GLY A 33 -12.47 1.22 1.36
CA GLY A 33 -12.30 0.81 2.76
C GLY A 33 -11.04 0.00 3.07
N VAL A 34 -10.17 -0.28 2.08
CA VAL A 34 -9.04 -1.23 2.26
C VAL A 34 -7.69 -0.72 1.75
N ILE A 35 -7.66 0.23 0.80
CA ILE A 35 -6.41 0.78 0.27
C ILE A 35 -6.16 2.16 0.87
N ASN A 36 -5.09 2.31 1.64
CA ASN A 36 -4.62 3.58 2.17
C ASN A 36 -3.86 4.36 1.10
N LEU A 37 -4.37 5.55 0.78
CA LEU A 37 -3.72 6.51 -0.10
C LEU A 37 -2.97 7.55 0.73
N ASN A 38 -1.69 7.69 0.44
CA ASN A 38 -0.83 8.71 1.02
C ASN A 38 -0.17 9.51 -0.09
N MET A 39 -0.28 10.83 0.01
CA MET A 39 0.33 11.75 -0.94
C MET A 39 0.87 12.96 -0.20
N CYS A 40 2.04 13.43 -0.63
CA CYS A 40 2.66 14.62 -0.09
C CYS A 40 3.26 15.42 -1.24
N ILE A 41 3.09 16.74 -1.20
CA ILE A 41 3.57 17.68 -2.21
C ILE A 41 4.37 18.75 -1.49
N ARG A 42 5.47 19.19 -2.08
CA ARG A 42 6.39 20.18 -1.54
C ARG A 42 6.67 21.25 -2.57
N CYS A 43 6.75 22.50 -2.13
CA CYS A 43 7.20 23.62 -2.93
C CYS A 43 8.53 24.11 -2.38
N GLY A 44 9.61 23.93 -3.15
CA GLY A 44 10.91 24.46 -2.77
C GLY A 44 11.12 25.85 -3.34
N VAL A 45 10.91 26.91 -2.55
CA VAL A 45 11.28 28.28 -2.98
C VAL A 45 12.81 28.45 -3.07
N LYS A 46 13.60 27.55 -2.47
CA LYS A 46 15.07 27.57 -2.53
C LYS A 46 15.67 26.18 -2.71
N ARG A 47 16.62 26.11 -3.65
CA ARG A 47 17.57 25.01 -3.84
C ARG A 47 18.27 24.67 -2.54
N ASN A 48 17.73 23.74 -1.76
CA ASN A 48 18.52 23.01 -0.79
C ASN A 48 18.86 21.65 -1.39
N ALA A 49 19.98 21.62 -2.10
CA ALA A 49 20.66 20.43 -2.61
C ALA A 49 21.04 19.41 -1.51
N ALA A 50 20.71 19.70 -0.24
CA ALA A 50 21.00 18.90 0.94
C ALA A 50 19.88 17.92 1.35
N CYS A 51 18.65 18.05 0.82
CA CYS A 51 17.56 17.13 1.18
C CYS A 51 17.37 15.98 0.16
N GLU A 52 18.14 16.00 -0.93
CA GLU A 52 18.23 14.91 -1.89
C GLU A 52 19.45 14.04 -1.56
N ASN A 53 19.23 12.90 -0.89
CA ASN A 53 20.26 11.86 -0.86
C ASN A 53 20.68 11.56 -2.31
N GLU A 54 21.97 11.43 -2.61
CA GLU A 54 22.49 11.18 -3.96
C GLU A 54 21.87 9.94 -4.65
N SER A 55 21.36 8.99 -3.86
CA SER A 55 20.60 7.83 -4.33
C SER A 55 19.23 8.16 -4.94
N SER A 56 18.65 9.30 -4.56
CA SER A 56 17.35 9.82 -5.02
C SER A 56 17.48 10.48 -6.40
N LYS A 57 18.59 11.22 -6.63
CA LYS A 57 18.87 11.92 -7.89
C LYS A 57 18.91 11.00 -9.11
N LYS A 58 19.31 9.73 -8.94
CA LYS A 58 19.39 8.74 -10.02
C LYS A 58 18.06 8.06 -10.35
N ARG A 59 17.02 8.23 -9.53
CA ARG A 59 15.75 7.48 -9.64
C ARG A 59 14.57 8.35 -10.04
N THR A 60 14.62 9.64 -9.70
CA THR A 60 13.57 10.61 -9.94
C THR A 60 13.60 11.14 -11.38
N LEU A 61 12.47 11.09 -12.09
CA LEU A 61 12.33 11.69 -13.41
C LEU A 61 11.70 13.07 -13.27
N LEU A 62 12.18 14.05 -14.03
CA LEU A 62 11.53 15.35 -14.13
C LEU A 62 10.22 15.17 -14.91
N LEU A 63 9.10 15.54 -14.28
CA LEU A 63 7.79 15.59 -14.90
C LEU A 63 7.49 17.03 -15.31
N SER A 64 7.62 17.31 -16.61
CA SER A 64 7.28 18.60 -17.20
C SER A 64 5.78 18.78 -17.36
N ASN A 65 5.36 20.04 -17.57
CA ASN A 65 3.99 20.38 -17.92
C ASN A 65 3.57 19.61 -19.19
N SER A 66 2.63 18.68 -19.05
CA SER A 66 2.23 17.76 -20.12
C SER A 66 0.80 17.27 -19.95
N SER A 67 0.09 17.10 -21.06
CA SER A 67 -1.23 16.47 -21.09
C SER A 67 -1.18 14.93 -21.07
N VAL A 68 0.02 14.33 -21.04
CA VAL A 68 0.20 12.87 -21.15
C VAL A 68 0.65 12.27 -19.82
N PHE A 69 0.07 11.12 -19.45
CA PHE A 69 0.51 10.34 -18.30
C PHE A 69 1.86 9.67 -18.57
N ALA A 70 2.84 9.93 -17.70
CA ALA A 70 4.17 9.36 -17.76
C ALA A 70 4.50 8.56 -16.50
N LYS A 71 5.50 7.68 -16.59
CA LYS A 71 6.05 7.00 -15.43
C LYS A 71 6.83 8.03 -14.58
N PRO A 72 6.48 8.25 -13.30
CA PRO A 72 7.04 9.37 -12.54
C PRO A 72 8.47 9.13 -12.05
N SER A 73 8.94 7.89 -12.03
CA SER A 73 10.31 7.55 -11.66
C SER A 73 10.70 6.19 -12.25
N LEU A 74 11.99 5.86 -12.28
CA LEU A 74 12.44 4.56 -12.76
C LEU A 74 11.93 3.41 -11.88
N THR A 75 11.79 3.66 -10.58
CA THR A 75 11.35 2.70 -9.57
C THR A 75 9.84 2.69 -9.35
N ALA A 76 9.10 3.61 -9.96
CA ALA A 76 7.65 3.70 -9.82
C ALA A 76 6.98 2.38 -10.23
N ARG A 77 6.04 1.95 -9.40
CA ARG A 77 5.30 0.70 -9.56
C ARG A 77 3.82 1.02 -9.65
N ASN A 78 3.19 0.58 -10.74
CA ASN A 78 1.76 0.79 -10.98
C ASN A 78 1.33 2.26 -10.80
N ALA A 79 2.23 3.23 -11.00
CA ALA A 79 1.95 4.64 -10.88
C ALA A 79 2.30 5.32 -12.21
N LYS A 80 1.34 6.08 -12.74
CA LYS A 80 1.58 7.09 -13.76
C LYS A 80 1.19 8.43 -13.19
N ALA A 81 1.88 9.49 -13.59
CA ALA A 81 1.52 10.83 -13.20
C ALA A 81 1.49 11.76 -14.39
N ARG A 82 0.70 12.80 -14.26
CA ARG A 82 0.61 13.90 -15.19
C ARG A 82 0.57 15.19 -14.39
N TYR A 83 1.31 16.19 -14.86
CA TYR A 83 1.40 17.50 -14.25
C TYR A 83 1.03 18.54 -15.29
N THR A 84 0.06 19.39 -14.98
CA THR A 84 -0.31 20.52 -15.83
C THR A 84 -0.32 21.83 -15.05
N VAL A 85 0.18 22.88 -15.70
CA VAL A 85 0.11 24.26 -15.21
C VAL A 85 -0.78 25.04 -16.14
N THR A 86 -1.85 25.61 -15.59
CA THR A 86 -2.77 26.48 -16.34
C THR A 86 -2.61 27.92 -15.85
N PRO A 87 -2.21 28.86 -16.71
CA PRO A 87 -2.15 30.26 -16.34
C PRO A 87 -3.57 30.80 -16.10
N ARG A 88 -3.75 31.56 -15.03
CA ARG A 88 -4.92 32.39 -14.76
C ARG A 88 -4.49 33.85 -14.66
N VAL A 89 -5.47 34.76 -14.73
CA VAL A 89 -5.25 36.20 -14.59
C VAL A 89 -4.65 36.44 -13.18
N ASN A 90 -3.33 36.63 -13.14
CA ASN A 90 -2.47 36.88 -11.96
C ASN A 90 -2.01 35.68 -11.10
N THR A 91 -2.41 34.45 -11.40
CA THR A 91 -1.93 33.25 -10.67
C THR A 91 -1.79 32.05 -11.60
N GLU A 92 -0.99 31.06 -11.20
CA GLU A 92 -0.88 29.78 -11.90
C GLU A 92 -1.65 28.71 -11.13
N ARG A 93 -2.43 27.90 -11.83
CA ARG A 93 -3.11 26.75 -11.24
C ARG A 93 -2.33 25.48 -11.58
N ILE A 94 -1.89 24.79 -10.54
CA ILE A 94 -1.24 23.50 -10.64
C ILE A 94 -2.31 22.41 -10.58
N ARG A 95 -2.23 21.45 -11.50
CA ARG A 95 -3.03 20.22 -11.47
C ARG A 95 -2.09 19.02 -11.58
N LEU A 96 -2.07 18.22 -10.53
CA LEU A 96 -1.30 16.98 -10.46
C LEU A 96 -2.26 15.80 -10.43
N GLU A 97 -2.11 14.91 -11.38
CA GLU A 97 -2.94 13.72 -11.51
C GLU A 97 -2.09 12.48 -11.40
N VAL A 98 -2.44 11.61 -10.46
CA VAL A 98 -1.78 10.31 -10.25
C VAL A 98 -2.77 9.21 -10.61
N ARG A 99 -2.39 8.38 -11.57
CA ARG A 99 -3.20 7.27 -12.08
C ARG A 99 -2.55 5.94 -11.72
N PHE A 100 -3.36 5.02 -11.20
CA PHE A 100 -2.94 3.66 -10.89
C PHE A 100 -4.12 2.69 -11.01
N ASP A 101 -3.80 1.40 -11.08
CA ASP A 101 -4.79 0.34 -11.08
C ASP A 101 -4.89 -0.31 -9.67
N PRO A 102 -5.98 -0.11 -8.92
CA PRO A 102 -6.10 -0.61 -7.55
C PRO A 102 -6.27 -2.14 -7.47
N THR A 103 -6.56 -2.80 -8.59
CA THR A 103 -6.66 -4.27 -8.66
C THR A 103 -5.32 -4.94 -8.93
N TYR A 104 -4.30 -4.17 -9.30
CA TYR A 104 -2.96 -4.69 -9.52
C TYR A 104 -2.16 -4.72 -8.21
N ILE A 105 -1.68 -5.89 -7.82
CA ILE A 105 -0.82 -6.08 -6.65
C ILE A 105 0.62 -6.24 -7.13
N HIS A 106 1.45 -5.21 -6.90
CA HIS A 106 2.83 -5.20 -7.37
C HIS A 106 3.79 -5.93 -6.41
N TYR A 107 3.51 -5.85 -5.11
CA TYR A 107 4.28 -6.52 -4.07
C TYR A 107 3.32 -6.97 -2.96
N ASN A 108 3.20 -8.28 -2.80
CA ASN A 108 2.66 -8.89 -1.59
C ASN A 108 3.82 -8.88 -0.60
N GLY A 109 3.76 -7.99 0.39
CA GLY A 109 4.59 -8.16 1.56
C GLY A 109 4.17 -9.45 2.27
N GLY A 110 5.08 -10.05 3.05
CA GLY A 110 4.71 -11.18 3.92
C GLY A 110 3.63 -10.78 4.94
N TRP A 111 3.20 -11.72 5.77
CA TRP A 111 2.06 -11.64 6.69
C TRP A 111 1.91 -10.38 7.59
N ASN A 112 2.97 -9.58 7.77
CA ASN A 112 2.97 -8.32 8.53
C ASN A 112 3.49 -7.11 7.76
N GLU A 113 3.71 -7.25 6.45
CA GLU A 113 4.18 -6.19 5.59
C GLU A 113 3.03 -5.57 4.78
N PRO A 114 3.06 -4.25 4.53
CA PRO A 114 2.03 -3.60 3.75
C PRO A 114 2.09 -4.09 2.30
N ILE A 115 0.94 -4.47 1.75
CA ILE A 115 0.81 -4.80 0.33
C ILE A 115 0.90 -3.49 -0.46
N ILE A 116 1.93 -3.35 -1.30
CA ILE A 116 2.12 -2.15 -2.10
C ILE A 116 1.30 -2.30 -3.39
N VAL A 117 0.25 -1.48 -3.49
CA VAL A 117 -0.62 -1.40 -4.67
C VAL A 117 0.02 -0.50 -5.71
N SER A 118 0.51 0.67 -5.30
CA SER A 118 1.13 1.64 -6.21
C SER A 118 2.10 2.55 -5.45
N ASN A 119 3.21 2.93 -6.07
CA ASN A 119 4.08 3.98 -5.53
C ASN A 119 4.84 4.74 -6.62
N THR A 120 5.24 5.96 -6.30
CA THR A 120 6.12 6.78 -7.14
C THR A 120 7.59 6.40 -7.01
N GLY A 121 7.96 5.48 -6.11
CA GLY A 121 9.35 5.07 -5.91
C GLY A 121 10.25 6.12 -5.25
N GLY A 122 9.65 7.11 -4.57
CA GLY A 122 10.34 8.22 -3.90
C GLY A 122 9.72 9.57 -4.23
N TRP A 123 10.45 10.64 -3.90
CA TRP A 123 10.11 12.00 -4.32
C TRP A 123 10.31 12.17 -5.83
N VAL A 124 9.35 12.80 -6.46
CA VAL A 124 9.29 13.05 -7.89
C VAL A 124 9.34 14.54 -8.11
N THR A 125 10.30 15.00 -8.90
CA THR A 125 10.49 16.41 -9.22
C THR A 125 9.58 16.77 -10.39
N LEU A 126 8.75 17.78 -10.18
CA LEU A 126 7.97 18.42 -11.21
C LEU A 126 8.76 19.64 -11.71
N GLU A 127 8.31 20.22 -12.82
CA GLU A 127 8.76 21.55 -13.22
C GLU A 127 8.54 22.56 -12.08
N ASP A 128 9.17 23.73 -12.16
CA ASP A 128 8.84 24.85 -11.26
C ASP A 128 9.22 24.72 -9.78
N GLY A 129 10.05 23.73 -9.42
CA GLY A 129 10.53 23.52 -8.05
C GLY A 129 9.53 22.81 -7.15
N VAL A 130 8.48 22.24 -7.73
CA VAL A 130 7.48 21.43 -7.03
C VAL A 130 7.94 19.97 -7.00
N MET A 131 7.73 19.28 -5.89
CA MET A 131 7.99 17.84 -5.78
C MET A 131 6.79 17.13 -5.17
N PHE A 132 6.56 15.88 -5.53
CA PHE A 132 5.51 15.07 -4.91
C PHE A 132 5.95 13.63 -4.65
N THR A 133 5.24 12.96 -3.75
CA THR A 133 5.35 11.52 -3.54
C THR A 133 3.95 10.95 -3.35
N PHE A 134 3.75 9.72 -3.83
CA PHE A 134 2.50 9.00 -3.69
C PHE A 134 2.75 7.53 -3.38
N CYS A 135 1.96 6.99 -2.46
CA CYS A 135 1.93 5.58 -2.09
C CYS A 135 0.48 5.15 -1.84
N ALA A 136 0.06 4.10 -2.54
CA ALA A 136 -1.14 3.33 -2.24
C ALA A 136 -0.71 1.97 -1.72
N HIS A 137 -1.14 1.63 -0.51
CA HIS A 137 -0.88 0.33 0.10
C HIS A 137 -2.12 -0.17 0.82
N ARG A 138 -2.25 -1.49 0.95
CA ARG A 138 -3.17 -2.08 1.91
C ARG A 138 -2.40 -2.28 3.20
N SER A 139 -3.01 -1.91 4.32
CA SER A 139 -2.45 -2.29 5.62
C SER A 139 -2.34 -3.81 5.65
N PRO A 140 -1.33 -4.37 6.34
CA PRO A 140 -1.33 -5.78 6.64
C PRO A 140 -2.67 -6.12 7.27
N VAL A 141 -3.27 -7.24 6.87
CA VAL A 141 -4.43 -7.76 7.59
C VAL A 141 -3.88 -8.25 8.92
N SER A 142 -3.82 -7.34 9.89
CA SER A 142 -3.51 -7.67 11.27
C SER A 142 -4.70 -8.45 11.81
N LEU A 143 -4.73 -9.74 11.49
CA LEU A 143 -5.35 -10.69 12.38
C LEU A 143 -4.46 -10.63 13.61
N ALA A 144 -4.96 -10.01 14.68
CA ALA A 144 -4.27 -10.07 15.96
C ALA A 144 -3.90 -11.54 16.20
N SER A 145 -2.67 -11.81 16.65
CA SER A 145 -2.22 -13.17 16.99
C SER A 145 -3.27 -13.89 17.86
N ASP A 146 -3.96 -13.13 18.72
CA ASP A 146 -5.10 -13.56 19.53
C ASP A 146 -6.26 -14.16 18.70
N THR A 147 -6.61 -13.59 17.54
CA THR A 147 -7.68 -14.11 16.67
C THR A 147 -7.34 -15.49 16.11
N VAL A 148 -6.09 -15.73 15.72
CA VAL A 148 -5.64 -17.05 15.22
C VAL A 148 -5.58 -18.05 16.38
N VAL A 149 -5.07 -17.63 17.53
CA VAL A 149 -5.02 -18.45 18.74
C VAL A 149 -6.42 -18.85 19.21
N ASP A 150 -7.38 -17.93 19.19
CA ASP A 150 -8.76 -18.19 19.57
C ASP A 150 -9.46 -19.08 18.54
N ALA A 151 -9.27 -18.83 17.24
CA ALA A 151 -9.79 -19.71 16.18
C ALA A 151 -9.24 -21.14 16.30
N VAL A 152 -7.93 -21.30 16.56
CA VAL A 152 -7.31 -22.61 16.84
C VAL A 152 -7.91 -23.25 18.08
N ARG A 153 -8.08 -22.51 19.17
CA ARG A 153 -8.67 -23.03 20.41
C ARG A 153 -10.09 -23.54 20.19
N GLU A 154 -10.90 -22.79 19.46
CA GLU A 154 -12.28 -23.21 19.18
C GLU A 154 -12.33 -24.39 18.19
N VAL A 155 -11.46 -24.44 17.18
CA VAL A 155 -11.40 -25.56 16.24
C VAL A 155 -10.99 -26.84 16.97
N LEU A 156 -9.92 -26.80 17.77
CA LEU A 156 -9.44 -27.95 18.53
C LEU A 156 -10.38 -28.32 19.69
N GLY A 157 -11.06 -27.34 20.28
CA GLY A 157 -12.04 -27.56 21.34
C GLY A 157 -13.30 -28.31 20.88
N GLY A 158 -13.56 -28.36 19.57
CA GLY A 158 -14.66 -29.12 18.98
C GLY A 158 -14.39 -30.60 18.76
N PHE A 159 -13.21 -31.10 19.10
CA PHE A 159 -12.81 -32.51 18.93
C PHE A 159 -12.57 -33.19 20.28
N SER A 160 -12.91 -34.47 20.37
CA SER A 160 -12.55 -35.34 21.50
C SER A 160 -11.04 -35.62 21.55
N PRO A 161 -10.49 -36.02 22.71
CA PRO A 161 -9.07 -36.39 22.83
C PRO A 161 -8.62 -37.47 21.83
N GLU A 162 -9.48 -38.45 21.57
CA GLU A 162 -9.23 -39.53 20.63
C GLU A 162 -9.18 -39.01 19.19
N GLU A 163 -10.09 -38.12 18.81
CA GLU A 163 -10.09 -37.48 17.49
C GLU A 163 -8.88 -36.56 17.29
N LEU A 164 -8.46 -35.84 18.34
CA LEU A 164 -7.28 -34.96 18.30
C LEU A 164 -5.99 -35.72 17.99
N ALA A 165 -5.86 -36.97 18.45
CA ALA A 165 -4.68 -37.80 18.20
C ALA A 165 -4.49 -38.18 16.73
N TYR A 166 -5.58 -38.22 15.94
CA TYR A 166 -5.55 -38.55 14.52
C TYR A 166 -5.69 -37.32 13.60
N LEU A 167 -5.93 -36.15 14.18
CA LEU A 167 -6.23 -34.93 13.44
C LEU A 167 -4.99 -34.44 12.68
N ARG A 168 -5.14 -34.26 11.36
CA ARG A 168 -4.03 -33.78 10.53
C ARG A 168 -3.94 -32.27 10.59
N PHE A 169 -2.71 -31.76 10.62
CA PHE A 169 -2.45 -30.32 10.56
C PHE A 169 -3.20 -29.63 9.41
N LYS A 170 -3.25 -30.25 8.22
CA LYS A 170 -3.95 -29.70 7.05
C LYS A 170 -5.45 -29.47 7.30
N GLU A 171 -6.09 -30.31 8.10
CA GLU A 171 -7.51 -30.20 8.42
C GLU A 171 -7.79 -29.10 9.44
N VAL A 172 -6.93 -28.99 10.46
CA VAL A 172 -6.97 -27.88 11.43
C VAL A 172 -6.75 -26.56 10.70
N TYR A 173 -5.71 -26.50 9.89
CA TYR A 173 -5.33 -25.34 9.11
C TYR A 173 -6.49 -24.86 8.22
N ARG A 174 -7.13 -25.76 7.46
CA ARG A 174 -8.30 -25.43 6.64
C ARG A 174 -9.46 -24.86 7.48
N LYS A 175 -9.80 -25.52 8.60
CA LYS A 175 -10.90 -25.06 9.47
C LYS A 175 -10.61 -23.71 10.12
N VAL A 176 -9.37 -23.45 10.52
CA VAL A 176 -8.94 -22.15 11.06
C VAL A 176 -9.00 -21.08 9.97
N PHE A 177 -8.54 -21.40 8.76
CA PHE A 177 -8.59 -20.50 7.61
C PHE A 177 -10.02 -20.09 7.25
N GLU A 178 -10.96 -21.05 7.22
CA GLU A 178 -12.38 -20.77 7.02
C GLU A 178 -12.97 -19.86 8.11
N LYS A 179 -12.50 -20.00 9.36
CA LYS A 179 -12.99 -19.24 10.51
C LYS A 179 -12.45 -17.80 10.58
N VAL A 180 -11.19 -17.64 10.21
CA VAL A 180 -10.45 -16.38 10.30
C VAL A 180 -10.82 -15.42 9.16
N GLY A 181 -11.38 -15.96 8.06
CA GLY A 181 -11.91 -15.17 6.95
C GLY A 181 -10.87 -14.89 5.86
N THR A 182 -11.31 -14.98 4.62
CA THR A 182 -10.48 -15.10 3.41
C THR A 182 -9.99 -13.78 2.81
N ALA A 183 -9.94 -12.70 3.59
CA ALA A 183 -9.55 -11.39 3.06
C ALA A 183 -8.02 -11.28 2.89
N ASN A 184 -7.46 -11.98 1.91
CA ASN A 184 -6.11 -11.76 1.33
C ASN A 184 -4.87 -12.31 2.07
N ALA A 185 -4.98 -13.29 2.98
CA ALA A 185 -3.79 -14.00 3.46
C ALA A 185 -3.37 -15.09 2.45
N GLU A 186 -2.09 -15.14 2.06
CA GLU A 186 -1.55 -16.30 1.33
C GLU A 186 -1.53 -17.52 2.26
N GLU A 187 -1.81 -18.70 1.68
CA GLU A 187 -1.99 -19.97 2.40
C GLU A 187 -0.72 -20.42 3.16
N ASP A 188 0.46 -19.96 2.80
CA ASP A 188 1.71 -20.39 3.45
C ASP A 188 2.10 -19.51 4.66
N ASP A 189 1.67 -18.25 4.71
CA ASP A 189 2.03 -17.32 5.78
C ASP A 189 1.27 -17.59 7.09
N MET A 190 -0.01 -17.96 6.99
CA MET A 190 -0.83 -18.30 8.16
C MET A 190 -0.46 -19.66 8.78
N LYS A 191 0.28 -20.48 8.02
CA LYS A 191 0.60 -21.86 8.36
C LYS A 191 1.48 -21.97 9.59
N GLU A 192 2.52 -21.15 9.69
CA GLU A 192 3.43 -21.16 10.84
C GLU A 192 2.73 -20.68 12.12
N GLU A 193 1.80 -19.76 12.00
CA GLU A 193 1.13 -19.17 13.17
C GLU A 193 0.02 -20.07 13.69
N VAL A 194 -0.66 -20.79 12.80
CA VAL A 194 -1.50 -21.94 13.18
C VAL A 194 -0.66 -23.03 13.84
N ARG A 195 0.55 -23.34 13.35
CA ARG A 195 1.45 -24.31 14.01
C ARG A 195 1.80 -23.87 15.43
N LEU A 196 2.27 -22.64 15.61
CA LEU A 196 2.64 -22.10 16.91
C LEU A 196 1.44 -22.07 17.88
N ALA A 197 0.26 -21.67 17.40
CA ALA A 197 -0.96 -21.66 18.20
C ALA A 197 -1.42 -23.08 18.61
N ILE A 198 -1.29 -24.08 17.73
CA ILE A 198 -1.59 -25.49 18.08
C ILE A 198 -0.63 -25.98 19.16
N ILE A 199 0.68 -25.74 19.00
CA ILE A 199 1.69 -26.13 20.00
C ILE A 199 1.38 -25.50 21.35
N SER A 200 1.05 -24.20 21.36
CA SER A 200 0.66 -23.46 22.58
C SER A 200 -0.60 -24.03 23.24
N HIS A 201 -1.61 -24.42 22.45
CA HIS A 201 -2.84 -25.04 22.94
C HIS A 201 -2.57 -26.35 23.69
N PHE A 202 -1.73 -27.23 23.15
CA PHE A 202 -1.38 -28.50 23.80
C PHE A 202 -0.44 -28.33 24.98
N HIS A 203 0.52 -27.39 24.93
CA HIS A 203 1.38 -27.09 26.08
C HIS A 203 0.61 -26.50 27.27
N ARG A 204 -0.44 -25.70 27.04
CA ARG A 204 -1.32 -25.20 28.12
C ARG A 204 -2.21 -26.28 28.75
N ARG A 205 -2.51 -27.38 28.05
CA ARG A 205 -3.34 -28.50 28.54
C ARG A 205 -2.54 -29.57 29.29
N ALA A 206 -1.21 -29.53 29.21
CA ALA A 206 -0.31 -30.50 29.83
C ALA A 206 0.04 -30.18 31.30
N PHE A 207 -0.55 -29.11 31.88
CA PHE A 207 -0.42 -28.70 33.28
C PHE A 207 -1.79 -28.48 33.91
#